data_AF-A0AAD3ZL10-F1
#
_entry.id   AF-A0AAD3ZL10-F1
#
_cell.length_a   1.000
_cell.length_b   1.000
_cell.length_c   1.000
_cell.angle_alpha   90.00
_cell.angle_beta   90.00
_cell.angle_gamma   90.00
#
_symmetry.space_group_name_H-M   'P 1'
#
loop_
_entity.id
_entity.type
_entity.pdbx_description
1 polymer ?
#
loop_
_entity_poly.entity_id
_entity_poly.type
_entity_poly.pdbx_seq_one_letter_code
_entity_poly.pdbx_strand_id
1 'polypeptide(L)'
;MKSRMEAVSAGISRVLKTVFGDTKAALRAGICFTACLLIIVFGDPTWSRLHEIALLLGLLCTAFFTLKRRIAFIVLIVALRIPVYGVSAILSEARESPEAVVPEIHVSVTLGGDLFHTRVSDQQCWQAVVCFYKNRVAVVAAHSCSMSPGLLDEHTFLNEKSLDERLTALEDTPWGLAVSPIDAPEPRDELPIANASDVLLGERAVCITPGEEPFEVTLEGWITLRGRQYLVASATRRGREGMSGSPVVQNGRIVGFLAGTWPLSIRPPHIIYLSPAPLVYSEFRDYLDGQDAPR
;
A
#
# COMPACT_ATOMS: atom_id res chain seq x y z
N MET A 1 42.02 3.32 28.35
CA MET A 1 40.91 4.15 27.82
C MET A 1 41.35 5.10 26.71
N LYS A 2 42.47 5.83 26.87
CA LYS A 2 43.01 6.79 25.88
C LYS A 2 43.33 6.16 24.50
N SER A 3 44.02 5.02 24.45
CA SER A 3 44.37 4.37 23.16
C SER A 3 43.16 3.77 22.41
N ARG A 4 42.09 3.38 23.11
CA ARG A 4 40.82 2.94 22.47
C ARG A 4 40.10 4.12 21.80
N MET A 5 40.08 5.29 22.43
CA MET A 5 39.51 6.52 21.82
C MET A 5 40.31 6.98 20.60
N GLU A 6 41.65 6.89 20.64
CA GLU A 6 42.52 7.26 19.53
C GLU A 6 42.34 6.32 18.33
N ALA A 7 42.21 5.01 18.58
CA ALA A 7 41.95 4.03 17.52
C ALA A 7 40.59 4.23 16.83
N VAL A 8 39.54 4.54 17.60
CA VAL A 8 38.20 4.85 17.05
C VAL A 8 38.21 6.14 16.23
N SER A 9 38.86 7.20 16.74
CA SER A 9 39.00 8.48 16.03
C SER A 9 39.75 8.33 14.70
N ALA A 10 40.84 7.56 14.70
CA ALA A 10 41.61 7.27 13.49
C ALA A 10 40.81 6.45 12.46
N GLY A 11 39.97 5.51 12.92
CA GLY A 11 39.06 4.74 12.08
C GLY A 11 38.01 5.62 11.39
N ILE A 12 37.33 6.48 12.16
CA ILE A 12 36.32 7.41 11.66
C ILE A 12 36.93 8.38 10.64
N SER A 13 38.10 8.93 10.93
CA SER A 13 38.81 9.84 10.01
C SER A 13 39.15 9.18 8.68
N ARG A 14 39.55 7.90 8.70
CA ARG A 14 39.83 7.13 7.48
C ARG A 14 38.57 6.93 6.64
N VAL A 15 37.45 6.55 7.26
CA VAL A 15 36.16 6.39 6.57
C VAL A 15 35.71 7.70 5.93
N LEU A 16 35.75 8.81 6.67
CA LEU A 16 35.34 10.13 6.15
C LEU A 16 36.16 10.58 4.95
N LYS A 17 37.47 10.34 4.95
CA LYS A 17 38.34 10.66 3.81
C LYS A 17 38.05 9.80 2.58
N THR A 18 37.77 8.51 2.78
CA THR A 18 37.38 7.61 1.69
C THR A 18 36.07 8.04 1.05
N VAL A 19 35.09 8.45 1.86
CA VAL A 19 33.75 8.84 1.39
C VAL A 19 33.74 10.23 0.76
N PHE A 20 34.31 11.23 1.44
CA PHE A 20 34.17 12.64 1.05
C PHE A 20 35.42 13.18 0.33
N GLY A 21 36.60 12.72 0.70
CA GLY A 21 37.89 13.08 0.10
C GLY A 21 38.92 13.57 1.11
N ASP A 22 40.16 13.69 0.64
CA ASP A 22 41.31 13.96 1.50
C ASP A 22 41.50 15.44 1.85
N THR A 23 40.81 16.35 1.16
CA THR A 23 40.92 17.78 1.43
C THR A 23 40.12 18.16 2.67
N LYS A 24 40.65 19.07 3.50
CA LYS A 24 39.95 19.60 4.67
C LYS A 24 38.60 20.23 4.29
N ALA A 25 38.51 20.84 3.11
CA ALA A 25 37.29 21.41 2.56
C ALA A 25 36.25 20.33 2.23
N ALA A 26 36.65 19.26 1.54
CA ALA A 26 35.77 18.13 1.24
C ALA A 26 35.27 17.43 2.52
N LEU A 27 36.13 17.28 3.53
CA LEU A 27 35.74 16.70 4.82
C LEU A 27 34.67 17.55 5.53
N ARG A 28 34.85 18.87 5.59
CA ARG A 28 33.86 19.80 6.18
C ARG A 28 32.55 19.81 5.40
N ALA A 29 32.64 19.84 4.07
CA ALA A 29 31.48 19.74 3.19
C ALA A 29 30.75 18.40 3.37
N GLY A 30 31.47 17.29 3.56
CA GLY A 30 30.91 15.98 3.85
C GLY A 30 30.14 15.91 5.16
N ILE A 31 30.67 16.51 6.23
CA ILE A 31 29.98 16.60 7.52
C ILE A 31 28.70 17.43 7.39
N CYS A 32 28.78 18.60 6.74
CA CYS A 32 27.63 19.47 6.51
C CYS A 32 26.57 18.78 5.64
N PHE A 33 26.98 18.12 4.56
CA PHE A 33 26.13 17.31 3.70
C PHE A 33 25.44 16.19 4.47
N THR A 34 26.16 15.49 5.35
CA THR A 34 25.59 14.43 6.19
C THR A 34 24.54 14.98 7.15
N ALA A 35 24.81 16.13 7.78
CA ALA A 35 23.81 16.79 8.63
C ALA A 35 22.56 17.22 7.83
N CYS A 36 22.74 17.75 6.62
CA CYS A 36 21.63 18.09 5.72
C CYS A 36 20.82 16.84 5.34
N LEU A 37 21.50 15.73 5.02
CA LEU A 37 20.84 14.45 4.76
C LEU A 37 20.07 13.95 5.98
N LEU A 38 20.63 14.07 7.18
CA LEU A 38 19.92 13.69 8.41
C LEU A 38 18.67 14.54 8.61
N ILE A 39 18.70 15.83 8.30
CA ILE A 39 17.51 16.69 8.35
C ILE A 39 16.49 16.26 7.30
N ILE A 40 16.91 15.99 6.06
CA ILE A 40 16.00 15.58 4.98
C ILE A 40 15.37 14.21 5.29
N VAL A 41 16.17 13.30 5.84
CA VAL A 41 15.72 11.96 6.15
C VAL A 41 14.90 12.00 7.43
N PHE A 42 15.41 12.48 8.56
CA PHE A 42 14.83 12.39 9.91
C PHE A 42 14.01 13.59 10.36
N GLY A 43 13.98 14.68 9.60
CA GLY A 43 13.19 15.86 9.92
C GLY A 43 11.69 15.59 9.92
N ASP A 44 10.96 16.39 10.69
CA ASP A 44 9.51 16.38 10.71
C ASP A 44 8.96 16.81 9.34
N PRO A 45 8.06 16.04 8.69
CA PRO A 45 7.50 16.39 7.39
C PRO A 45 6.85 17.78 7.33
N THR A 46 6.37 18.31 8.46
CA THR A 46 5.77 19.64 8.56
C THR A 46 6.80 20.77 8.38
N TRP A 47 8.10 20.47 8.51
CA TRP A 47 9.20 21.43 8.33
C TRP A 47 9.62 21.58 6.86
N SER A 48 8.67 21.78 5.97
CA SER A 48 8.91 21.86 4.51
C SER A 48 10.04 22.81 4.13
N ARG A 49 10.07 24.02 4.73
CA ARG A 49 11.13 25.02 4.52
C ARG A 49 12.51 24.55 4.98
N LEU A 50 12.59 23.82 6.10
CA LEU A 50 13.86 23.30 6.60
C LEU A 50 14.41 22.23 5.65
N HIS A 51 13.55 21.37 5.09
CA HIS A 51 13.92 20.37 4.10
C HIS A 51 14.45 21.00 2.82
N GLU A 52 13.84 22.10 2.36
CA GLU A 52 14.31 22.87 1.20
C GLU A 52 15.67 23.53 1.46
N ILE A 53 15.85 24.16 2.61
CA ILE A 53 17.13 24.78 3.01
C ILE A 53 18.23 23.71 3.10
N ALA A 54 17.96 22.59 3.77
CA ALA A 54 18.89 21.47 3.89
C ALA A 54 19.27 20.91 2.51
N LEU A 55 18.33 20.86 1.56
CA LEU A 55 18.63 20.42 0.20
C LEU A 55 19.55 21.39 -0.54
N LEU A 56 19.25 22.68 -0.50
CA LEU A 56 20.07 23.70 -1.14
C LEU A 56 21.49 23.68 -0.58
N LEU A 57 21.62 23.60 0.75
CA LEU A 57 22.92 23.46 1.42
C LEU A 57 23.63 22.16 1.02
N GLY A 58 22.92 21.02 0.98
CA GLY A 58 23.45 19.74 0.53
C GLY A 58 24.00 19.80 -0.90
N LEU A 59 23.23 20.38 -1.83
CA LEU A 59 23.65 20.59 -3.22
C LEU A 59 24.88 21.49 -3.31
N LEU A 60 24.92 22.59 -2.55
CA LEU A 60 26.08 23.48 -2.48
C LEU A 60 27.32 22.75 -1.96
N CYS A 61 27.18 21.89 -0.94
CA CYS A 61 28.29 21.07 -0.42
C CYS A 61 28.86 20.13 -1.49
N THR A 62 28.07 19.70 -2.47
CA THR A 62 28.57 18.80 -3.53
C THR A 62 29.62 19.42 -4.43
N ALA A 63 29.73 20.76 -4.48
CA ALA A 63 30.73 21.47 -5.26
C ALA A 63 32.17 21.19 -4.79
N PHE A 64 32.36 20.74 -3.55
CA PHE A 64 33.67 20.42 -2.97
C PHE A 64 34.13 18.98 -3.24
N PHE A 65 33.29 18.15 -3.89
CA PHE A 65 33.62 16.78 -4.22
C PHE A 65 34.10 16.62 -5.66
N THR A 66 34.84 15.55 -5.92
CA THR A 66 35.20 15.16 -7.29
C THR A 66 33.94 14.89 -8.12
N LEU A 67 34.02 15.06 -9.44
CA LEU A 67 32.86 14.90 -10.34
C LEU A 67 32.12 13.57 -10.11
N LYS A 68 32.84 12.45 -9.98
CA LYS A 68 32.24 11.13 -9.70
C LYS A 68 31.42 11.11 -8.40
N ARG A 69 31.98 11.66 -7.31
CA ARG A 69 31.30 11.74 -6.01
C ARG A 69 30.14 12.73 -6.04
N ARG A 70 30.31 13.87 -6.70
CA ARG A 70 29.27 14.88 -6.89
C ARG A 70 28.04 14.28 -7.59
N ILE A 71 28.23 13.54 -8.69
CA ILE A 71 27.14 12.85 -9.38
C ILE A 71 26.45 11.85 -8.43
N ALA A 72 27.23 11.01 -7.73
CA ALA A 72 26.67 10.04 -6.78
C ALA A 72 25.83 10.70 -5.67
N PHE A 73 26.31 11.81 -5.10
CA PHE A 73 25.58 12.55 -4.06
C PHE A 73 24.34 13.28 -4.59
N ILE A 74 24.38 13.81 -5.82
CA ILE A 74 23.19 14.39 -6.46
C ILE A 74 22.14 13.30 -6.69
N VAL A 75 22.54 12.15 -7.23
CA VAL A 75 21.64 10.99 -7.41
C VAL A 75 21.03 10.56 -6.08
N LEU A 76 21.84 10.49 -5.01
CA LEU A 76 21.36 10.18 -3.67
C LEU A 76 20.34 11.21 -3.17
N ILE A 77 20.61 12.52 -3.34
CA ILE A 77 19.67 13.59 -2.98
C ILE A 77 18.35 13.42 -3.73
N VAL A 78 18.40 13.23 -5.05
CA VAL A 78 17.20 13.06 -5.89
C VAL A 78 16.42 11.82 -5.45
N ALA A 79 17.10 10.69 -5.23
CA ALA A 79 16.48 9.46 -4.76
C ALA A 79 15.77 9.64 -3.41
N LEU A 80 16.36 10.41 -2.49
CA LEU A 80 15.77 10.71 -1.18
C LEU A 80 14.60 11.71 -1.24
N ARG A 81 14.47 12.49 -2.32
CA ARG A 81 13.30 13.37 -2.53
C ARG A 81 12.06 12.59 -2.94
N ILE A 82 12.19 11.47 -3.66
CA ILE A 82 11.05 10.72 -4.19
C ILE A 82 10.11 10.22 -3.06
N PRO A 83 10.61 9.65 -1.94
CA PRO A 83 9.76 9.28 -0.81
C PRO A 83 9.01 10.46 -0.17
N VAL A 84 9.67 11.62 -0.05
CA VAL A 84 9.12 12.78 0.67
C VAL A 84 8.13 13.56 -0.18
N TYR A 85 8.48 13.86 -1.43
CA TYR A 85 7.63 14.62 -2.34
C TYR A 85 6.62 13.76 -3.09
N GLY A 86 6.91 12.46 -3.29
CA GLY A 86 5.99 11.56 -3.99
C GLY A 86 4.66 11.41 -3.27
N VAL A 87 4.68 11.35 -1.94
CA VAL A 87 3.46 11.34 -1.12
C VAL A 87 2.64 12.61 -1.34
N SER A 88 3.28 13.78 -1.20
CA SER A 88 2.59 15.07 -1.42
C SER A 88 2.08 15.23 -2.84
N ALA A 89 2.81 14.72 -3.84
CA ALA A 89 2.40 14.77 -5.25
C ALA A 89 1.14 13.93 -5.48
N ILE A 90 1.12 12.69 -4.99
CA ILE A 90 -0.04 11.80 -5.09
C ILE A 90 -1.26 12.43 -4.39
N LEU A 91 -1.08 12.96 -3.19
CA LEU A 91 -2.16 13.63 -2.46
C LEU A 91 -2.65 14.88 -3.18
N SER A 92 -1.77 15.64 -3.84
CA SER A 92 -2.17 16.81 -4.64
C SER A 92 -2.87 16.47 -5.95
N GLU A 93 -2.69 15.25 -6.45
CA GLU A 93 -3.40 14.72 -7.62
C GLU A 93 -4.75 14.09 -7.25
N ALA A 94 -4.95 13.75 -5.97
CA ALA A 94 -6.20 13.19 -5.48
C ALA A 94 -7.33 14.22 -5.63
N ARG A 95 -8.38 13.82 -6.33
CA ARG A 95 -9.55 14.66 -6.63
C ARG A 95 -10.67 14.40 -5.62
N GLU A 96 -11.51 15.40 -5.41
CA GLU A 96 -12.68 15.28 -4.53
C GLU A 96 -13.74 14.32 -5.09
N SER A 97 -13.81 14.18 -6.41
CA SER A 97 -14.77 13.33 -7.10
C SER A 97 -14.09 12.35 -8.05
N PRO A 98 -14.71 11.18 -8.30
CA PRO A 98 -14.23 10.26 -9.31
C PRO A 98 -14.27 10.90 -10.71
N GLU A 99 -13.22 10.68 -11.50
CA GLU A 99 -13.12 11.10 -12.91
C GLU A 99 -13.98 10.22 -13.85
N ALA A 100 -14.01 8.90 -13.62
CA ALA A 100 -14.93 7.98 -14.27
C ALA A 100 -16.22 7.80 -13.46
N VAL A 101 -17.30 7.38 -14.11
CA VAL A 101 -18.56 7.06 -13.44
C VAL A 101 -18.37 5.79 -12.60
N VAL A 102 -18.60 5.89 -11.29
CA VAL A 102 -18.69 4.75 -10.37
C VAL A 102 -20.15 4.27 -10.36
N PRO A 103 -20.43 2.97 -10.53
CA PRO A 103 -21.80 2.47 -10.52
C PRO A 103 -22.44 2.69 -9.15
N GLU A 104 -23.73 3.04 -9.15
CA GLU A 104 -24.53 3.07 -7.93
C GLU A 104 -25.03 1.67 -7.59
N ILE A 105 -24.84 1.26 -6.34
CA ILE A 105 -25.15 -0.08 -5.85
C ILE A 105 -25.92 0.01 -4.53
N HIS A 106 -27.01 -0.74 -4.44
CA HIS A 106 -27.87 -0.81 -3.26
C HIS A 106 -27.93 -2.25 -2.76
N VAL A 107 -26.77 -2.78 -2.35
CA VAL A 107 -26.63 -4.15 -1.86
C VAL A 107 -25.84 -4.15 -0.56
N SER A 108 -26.15 -5.13 0.28
CA SER A 108 -25.33 -5.50 1.42
C SER A 108 -24.61 -6.80 1.13
N VAL A 109 -23.42 -6.93 1.71
CA VAL A 109 -22.56 -8.10 1.58
C VAL A 109 -22.03 -8.48 2.94
N THR A 110 -21.76 -9.77 3.15
CA THR A 110 -21.13 -10.22 4.38
C THR A 110 -19.66 -9.81 4.36
N LEU A 111 -19.23 -9.10 5.38
CA LEU A 111 -17.89 -8.54 5.48
C LEU A 111 -16.82 -9.65 5.45
N GLY A 112 -15.78 -9.43 4.64
CA GLY A 112 -14.60 -10.30 4.61
C GLY A 112 -13.57 -9.97 5.68
N GLY A 113 -12.30 -9.90 5.27
CA GLY A 113 -11.15 -9.74 6.17
C GLY A 113 -10.46 -11.07 6.52
N ASP A 114 -10.90 -12.17 5.92
CA ASP A 114 -10.35 -13.51 6.12
C ASP A 114 -9.14 -13.75 5.21
N LEU A 115 -8.13 -14.44 5.72
CA LEU A 115 -6.94 -14.79 4.96
C LEU A 115 -7.24 -15.98 4.05
N PHE A 116 -7.20 -15.75 2.75
CA PHE A 116 -7.33 -16.78 1.72
C PHE A 116 -5.95 -17.19 1.21
N HIS A 117 -5.68 -18.48 1.20
CA HIS A 117 -4.41 -19.04 0.78
C HIS A 117 -4.67 -20.22 -0.15
N THR A 118 -4.11 -20.19 -1.36
CA THR A 118 -4.23 -21.29 -2.33
C THR A 118 -2.90 -21.56 -3.00
N ARG A 119 -2.66 -22.81 -3.37
CA ARG A 119 -1.51 -23.18 -4.17
C ARG A 119 -1.84 -22.96 -5.65
N VAL A 120 -0.96 -22.24 -6.36
CA VAL A 120 -1.10 -21.96 -7.80
C VAL A 120 -0.18 -22.89 -8.62
N SER A 121 0.92 -23.34 -8.03
CA SER A 121 1.80 -24.38 -8.58
C SER A 121 2.57 -25.09 -7.47
N ASP A 122 3.29 -26.17 -7.79
CA ASP A 122 4.11 -26.94 -6.84
C ASP A 122 5.10 -26.07 -6.03
N GLN A 123 5.51 -24.92 -6.58
CA GLN A 123 6.49 -24.02 -5.96
C GLN A 123 5.91 -22.67 -5.53
N GLN A 124 4.65 -22.37 -5.87
CA GLN A 124 4.05 -21.07 -5.66
C GLN A 124 2.72 -21.19 -4.91
N CYS A 125 2.70 -20.60 -3.73
CA CYS A 125 1.48 -20.32 -3.00
C CYS A 125 1.12 -18.85 -3.13
N TRP A 126 -0.18 -18.58 -3.17
CA TRP A 126 -0.74 -17.25 -3.27
C TRP A 126 -1.61 -16.96 -2.05
N GLN A 127 -1.44 -15.76 -1.49
CA GLN A 127 -2.11 -15.32 -0.28
C GLN A 127 -2.69 -13.93 -0.49
N ALA A 128 -3.98 -13.78 -0.17
CA ALA A 128 -4.65 -12.50 -0.10
C ALA A 128 -5.81 -12.55 0.89
N VAL A 129 -6.61 -11.48 0.93
CA VAL A 129 -7.72 -11.31 1.85
C VAL A 129 -9.03 -11.38 1.09
N VAL A 130 -10.04 -12.00 1.69
CA VAL A 130 -11.40 -11.95 1.18
C VAL A 130 -11.95 -10.53 1.35
N CYS A 131 -12.39 -9.91 0.25
CA CYS A 131 -13.08 -8.63 0.24
C CYS A 131 -14.42 -8.73 0.95
N PHE A 132 -15.28 -9.63 0.46
CA PHE A 132 -16.61 -9.90 0.99
C PHE A 132 -17.13 -11.25 0.48
N TYR A 133 -18.21 -11.70 1.11
CA TYR A 133 -18.97 -12.88 0.72
C TYR A 133 -20.40 -12.50 0.31
N LYS A 134 -20.95 -13.22 -0.66
CA LYS A 134 -22.37 -13.19 -1.00
C LYS A 134 -22.77 -14.49 -1.71
N ASN A 135 -23.89 -15.10 -1.32
CA ASN A 135 -24.48 -16.24 -2.02
C ASN A 135 -23.48 -17.39 -2.31
N ARG A 136 -22.71 -17.81 -1.30
CA ARG A 136 -21.64 -18.84 -1.40
C ARG A 136 -20.48 -18.49 -2.34
N VAL A 137 -20.34 -17.23 -2.72
CA VAL A 137 -19.22 -16.71 -3.49
C VAL A 137 -18.41 -15.76 -2.61
N ALA A 138 -17.10 -15.92 -2.59
CA ALA A 138 -16.17 -14.93 -2.05
C ALA A 138 -15.52 -14.16 -3.20
N VAL A 139 -15.41 -12.85 -3.04
CA VAL A 139 -14.48 -12.06 -3.85
C VAL A 139 -13.20 -11.90 -3.05
N VAL A 140 -12.09 -12.36 -3.62
CA VAL A 140 -10.78 -12.42 -2.97
C VAL A 140 -9.83 -11.47 -3.67
N ALA A 141 -8.99 -10.78 -2.88
CA ALA A 141 -8.12 -9.71 -3.33
C ALA A 141 -8.86 -8.54 -4.00
N ALA A 142 -8.17 -7.42 -4.10
CA ALA A 142 -8.68 -6.22 -4.75
C ALA A 142 -7.89 -5.90 -6.04
N HIS A 143 -7.33 -6.94 -6.67
CA HIS A 143 -6.54 -6.88 -7.90
C HIS A 143 -6.53 -8.24 -8.61
N SER A 144 -6.11 -8.25 -9.87
CA SER A 144 -5.92 -9.50 -10.62
C SER A 144 -4.86 -10.38 -9.96
N CYS A 145 -5.20 -11.66 -9.86
CA CYS A 145 -4.41 -12.72 -9.27
C CYS A 145 -3.64 -13.53 -10.33
N SER A 146 -3.88 -13.22 -11.61
CA SER A 146 -3.40 -13.98 -12.77
C SER A 146 -3.76 -15.46 -12.71
N MET A 147 -4.98 -15.75 -12.24
CA MET A 147 -5.50 -17.11 -12.09
C MET A 147 -6.51 -17.43 -13.18
N SER A 148 -6.35 -18.57 -13.84
CA SER A 148 -7.35 -19.06 -14.80
C SER A 148 -8.58 -19.61 -14.07
N PRO A 149 -9.79 -19.44 -14.62
CA PRO A 149 -10.97 -20.13 -14.12
C PRO A 149 -10.78 -21.64 -14.06
N GLY A 150 -11.33 -22.28 -13.03
CA GLY A 150 -11.24 -23.73 -12.84
C GLY A 150 -11.08 -24.16 -11.38
N LEU A 151 -10.94 -25.47 -11.17
CA LEU A 151 -10.78 -26.04 -9.84
C LEU A 151 -9.47 -25.56 -9.20
N LEU A 152 -9.59 -25.09 -7.96
CA LEU A 152 -8.44 -24.75 -7.13
C LEU A 152 -7.77 -26.02 -6.57
N ASP A 153 -6.55 -25.81 -6.08
CA ASP A 153 -5.76 -26.83 -5.41
C ASP A 153 -6.46 -27.31 -4.12
N GLU A 154 -6.29 -28.59 -3.79
CA GLU A 154 -6.87 -29.20 -2.58
C GLU A 154 -6.30 -28.60 -1.30
N HIS A 155 -5.11 -28.00 -1.35
CA HIS A 155 -4.49 -27.24 -0.26
C HIS A 155 -4.87 -25.76 -0.33
N THR A 156 -6.18 -25.50 -0.39
CA THR A 156 -6.74 -24.16 -0.23
C THR A 156 -7.28 -23.97 1.19
N PHE A 157 -6.91 -22.86 1.81
CA PHE A 157 -7.19 -22.55 3.21
C PHE A 157 -7.86 -21.19 3.37
N LEU A 158 -8.73 -21.11 4.37
CA LEU A 158 -9.30 -19.87 4.89
C LEU A 158 -8.93 -19.73 6.37
N ASN A 159 -8.21 -18.67 6.74
CA ASN A 159 -7.68 -18.46 8.10
C ASN A 159 -6.98 -19.71 8.67
N GLU A 160 -6.09 -20.32 7.88
CA GLU A 160 -5.35 -21.55 8.24
C GLU A 160 -6.21 -22.82 8.34
N LYS A 161 -7.53 -22.74 8.15
CA LYS A 161 -8.42 -23.91 8.12
C LYS A 161 -8.56 -24.41 6.69
N SER A 162 -8.37 -25.71 6.49
CA SER A 162 -8.69 -26.36 5.22
C SER A 162 -10.19 -26.29 4.97
N LEU A 163 -10.58 -26.10 3.71
CA LEU A 163 -11.98 -26.14 3.32
C LEU A 163 -12.37 -27.56 2.90
N ASP A 164 -13.52 -28.02 3.38
CA ASP A 164 -14.00 -29.38 3.11
C ASP A 164 -14.52 -29.54 1.66
N GLU A 165 -15.01 -28.44 1.08
CA GLU A 165 -15.47 -28.39 -0.30
C GLU A 165 -14.35 -27.93 -1.24
N ARG A 166 -14.23 -28.59 -2.39
CA ARG A 166 -13.27 -28.18 -3.41
C ARG A 166 -13.75 -26.91 -4.09
N LEU A 167 -12.94 -25.86 -4.01
CA LEU A 167 -13.23 -24.56 -4.56
C LEU A 167 -12.95 -24.47 -6.06
N THR A 168 -13.65 -23.57 -6.72
CA THR A 168 -13.50 -23.19 -8.12
C THR A 168 -13.25 -21.68 -8.20
N ALA A 169 -12.18 -21.29 -8.89
CA ALA A 169 -12.01 -19.93 -9.40
C ALA A 169 -13.00 -19.71 -10.54
N LEU A 170 -13.94 -18.78 -10.35
CA LEU A 170 -14.98 -18.46 -11.32
C LEU A 170 -14.45 -17.48 -12.38
N GLU A 171 -13.86 -16.38 -11.92
CA GLU A 171 -13.31 -15.33 -12.77
C GLU A 171 -12.24 -14.53 -12.02
N ASP A 172 -11.15 -14.19 -12.72
CA ASP A 172 -10.11 -13.28 -12.25
C ASP A 172 -10.13 -12.00 -13.10
N THR A 173 -10.32 -10.86 -12.44
CA THR A 173 -10.48 -9.56 -13.09
C THR A 173 -9.44 -8.58 -12.55
N PRO A 174 -9.28 -7.41 -13.18
CA PRO A 174 -8.53 -6.29 -12.59
C PRO A 174 -8.86 -5.94 -11.14
N TRP A 175 -10.03 -6.35 -10.63
CA TRP A 175 -10.61 -5.95 -9.35
C TRP A 175 -10.60 -7.06 -8.29
N GLY A 176 -10.27 -8.29 -8.63
CA GLY A 176 -10.21 -9.41 -7.69
C GLY A 176 -10.40 -10.76 -8.37
N LEU A 177 -10.64 -11.78 -7.55
CA LEU A 177 -10.92 -13.16 -7.95
C LEU A 177 -12.22 -13.64 -7.30
N ALA A 178 -13.20 -14.07 -8.08
CA ALA A 178 -14.41 -14.72 -7.56
C ALA A 178 -14.16 -16.22 -7.35
N VAL A 179 -14.54 -16.74 -6.18
CA VAL A 179 -14.32 -18.14 -5.76
C VAL A 179 -15.60 -18.72 -5.16
N SER A 180 -15.91 -19.97 -5.51
CA SER A 180 -17.11 -20.69 -5.06
C SER A 180 -16.88 -22.21 -5.01
N PRO A 181 -17.59 -22.99 -4.16
CA PRO A 181 -18.51 -22.55 -3.11
C PRO A 181 -17.78 -22.23 -1.81
N ILE A 182 -18.03 -21.07 -1.22
CA ILE A 182 -17.42 -20.66 0.04
C ILE A 182 -18.40 -19.86 0.89
N ASP A 183 -18.66 -20.38 2.09
CA ASP A 183 -19.54 -19.75 3.07
C ASP A 183 -18.72 -18.83 4.00
N ALA A 184 -19.32 -17.71 4.41
CA ALA A 184 -18.68 -16.80 5.34
C ALA A 184 -18.56 -17.46 6.72
N PRO A 185 -17.39 -17.39 7.40
CA PRO A 185 -17.28 -17.85 8.78
C PRO A 185 -18.25 -17.09 9.69
N GLU A 186 -18.98 -17.74 10.59
CA GLU A 186 -19.89 -17.05 11.52
C GLU A 186 -19.24 -16.77 12.89
N PRO A 187 -19.60 -15.65 13.57
CA PRO A 187 -20.51 -14.58 13.13
C PRO A 187 -19.78 -13.49 12.34
N ARG A 188 -20.44 -12.93 11.30
CA ARG A 188 -19.94 -11.80 10.51
C ARG A 188 -21.05 -10.78 10.26
N ASP A 189 -20.67 -9.51 10.27
CA ASP A 189 -21.57 -8.41 9.96
C ASP A 189 -21.89 -8.36 8.47
N GLU A 190 -23.15 -8.08 8.16
CA GLU A 190 -23.57 -7.73 6.81
C GLU A 190 -23.58 -6.20 6.70
N LEU A 191 -22.78 -5.65 5.78
CA LEU A 191 -22.63 -4.22 5.61
C LEU A 191 -23.01 -3.78 4.18
N PRO A 192 -23.68 -2.64 4.02
CA PRO A 192 -23.94 -2.07 2.71
C PRO A 192 -22.66 -1.59 2.03
N ILE A 193 -22.63 -1.71 0.70
CA ILE A 193 -21.60 -1.07 -0.13
C ILE A 193 -21.89 0.42 -0.24
N ALA A 194 -20.88 1.25 -0.01
CA ALA A 194 -20.97 2.71 -0.12
C ALA A 194 -20.97 3.14 -1.59
N ASN A 195 -21.87 4.05 -1.97
CA ASN A 195 -21.78 4.74 -3.25
C ASN A 195 -20.67 5.80 -3.20
N ALA A 196 -20.27 6.32 -4.37
CA ALA A 196 -19.26 7.39 -4.42
C ALA A 196 -19.67 8.65 -3.61
N SER A 197 -20.97 8.96 -3.56
CA SER A 197 -21.52 10.06 -2.76
C SER A 197 -21.52 9.82 -1.25
N ASP A 198 -21.40 8.57 -0.81
CA ASP A 198 -21.38 8.20 0.61
C ASP A 198 -19.96 8.32 1.21
N VAL A 199 -18.94 8.48 0.35
CA VAL A 199 -17.54 8.59 0.75
C VAL A 199 -17.23 9.99 1.25
N LEU A 200 -16.85 10.10 2.52
CA LEU A 200 -16.50 11.37 3.15
C LEU A 200 -14.97 11.53 3.17
N LEU A 201 -14.47 12.46 2.36
CA LEU A 201 -13.05 12.77 2.26
C LEU A 201 -12.57 13.61 3.45
N GLY A 202 -11.31 13.42 3.85
CA GLY A 202 -10.72 13.98 5.06
C GLY A 202 -11.19 13.32 6.35
N GLU A 203 -12.15 12.39 6.28
CA GLU A 203 -12.67 11.67 7.43
C GLU A 203 -12.01 10.30 7.61
N ARG A 204 -12.11 9.78 8.84
CA ARG A 204 -11.56 8.48 9.22
C ARG A 204 -12.40 7.35 8.65
N ALA A 205 -11.71 6.28 8.29
CA ALA A 205 -12.25 4.97 8.00
C ALA A 205 -11.39 3.91 8.69
N VAL A 206 -11.90 2.68 8.80
CA VAL A 206 -11.19 1.56 9.43
C VAL A 206 -10.88 0.51 8.39
N CYS A 207 -9.59 0.19 8.24
CA CYS A 207 -9.12 -0.95 7.45
C CYS A 207 -9.10 -2.20 8.33
N ILE A 208 -9.83 -3.23 7.92
CA ILE A 208 -9.98 -4.49 8.63
C ILE A 208 -9.01 -5.49 8.02
N THR A 209 -8.04 -5.95 8.80
CA THR A 209 -6.95 -6.81 8.35
C THR A 209 -7.06 -8.22 8.92
N PRO A 210 -6.58 -9.24 8.19
CA PRO A 210 -6.54 -10.62 8.68
C PRO A 210 -5.49 -10.77 9.79
N GLY A 211 -5.88 -11.34 10.93
CA GLY A 211 -4.97 -11.72 12.03
C GLY A 211 -4.21 -10.56 12.71
N GLU A 212 -4.49 -9.31 12.34
CA GLU A 212 -3.91 -8.11 12.93
C GLU A 212 -5.03 -7.17 13.41
N GLU A 213 -4.75 -6.33 14.40
CA GLU A 213 -5.68 -5.28 14.83
C GLU A 213 -6.01 -4.34 13.66
N PRO A 214 -7.31 -4.05 13.43
CA PRO A 214 -7.74 -3.05 12.46
C PRO A 214 -7.03 -1.71 12.69
N PHE A 215 -6.83 -0.96 11.63
CA PHE A 215 -6.15 0.33 11.73
C PHE A 215 -6.90 1.44 11.01
N GLU A 216 -6.78 2.66 11.55
CA GLU A 216 -7.40 3.84 10.98
C GLU A 216 -6.67 4.29 9.70
N VAL A 217 -7.47 4.69 8.72
CA VAL A 217 -7.04 5.36 7.50
C VAL A 217 -7.86 6.64 7.32
N THR A 218 -7.31 7.62 6.62
CA THR A 218 -8.05 8.83 6.20
C THR A 218 -8.26 8.76 4.70
N LEU A 219 -9.48 8.98 4.23
CA LEU A 219 -9.79 8.98 2.79
C LEU A 219 -9.42 10.34 2.20
N GLU A 220 -8.47 10.38 1.28
CA GLU A 220 -7.86 11.63 0.80
C GLU A 220 -8.47 12.09 -0.53
N GLY A 221 -8.96 11.16 -1.35
CA GLY A 221 -9.62 11.48 -2.62
C GLY A 221 -9.58 10.34 -3.62
N TRP A 222 -9.78 10.68 -4.88
CA TRP A 222 -9.85 9.76 -6.01
C TRP A 222 -8.69 9.98 -6.98
N ILE A 223 -8.13 8.91 -7.53
CA ILE A 223 -7.07 8.97 -8.55
C ILE A 223 -7.32 7.95 -9.66
N THR A 224 -6.87 8.27 -10.87
CA THR A 224 -6.86 7.34 -12.00
C THR A 224 -5.44 6.83 -12.24
N LEU A 225 -5.21 5.53 -12.05
CA LEU A 225 -3.93 4.88 -12.32
C LEU A 225 -4.11 3.83 -13.43
N ARG A 226 -3.35 3.97 -14.52
CA ARG A 226 -3.41 3.05 -15.68
C ARG A 226 -4.84 2.83 -16.20
N GLY A 227 -5.64 3.90 -16.23
CA GLY A 227 -7.04 3.86 -16.70
C GLY A 227 -8.04 3.27 -15.71
N ARG A 228 -7.64 2.96 -14.46
CA ARG A 228 -8.52 2.46 -13.40
C ARG A 228 -8.62 3.46 -12.27
N GLN A 229 -9.79 3.50 -11.65
CA GLN A 229 -10.10 4.45 -10.59
C GLN A 229 -9.85 3.84 -9.21
N TYR A 230 -9.14 4.57 -8.37
CA TYR A 230 -8.84 4.18 -7.00
C TYR A 230 -9.25 5.27 -6.03
N LEU A 231 -9.63 4.85 -4.83
CA LEU A 231 -9.64 5.70 -3.66
C LEU A 231 -8.23 5.75 -3.08
N VAL A 232 -7.75 6.95 -2.79
CA VAL A 232 -6.48 7.19 -2.11
C VAL A 232 -6.78 7.37 -0.63
N ALA A 233 -6.04 6.64 0.20
CA ALA A 233 -6.10 6.79 1.65
C ALA A 233 -4.71 6.98 2.24
N SER A 234 -4.63 7.73 3.32
CA SER A 234 -3.41 7.87 4.11
C SER A 234 -3.54 7.13 5.44
N ALA A 235 -2.43 6.56 5.92
CA ALA A 235 -2.41 5.80 7.17
C ALA A 235 -1.11 5.99 7.93
N THR A 236 -1.16 5.84 9.26
CA THR A 236 0.05 5.80 10.09
C THR A 236 0.76 4.45 10.02
N ARG A 237 0.03 3.38 9.68
CA ARG A 237 0.56 2.04 9.42
C ARG A 237 0.62 1.77 7.92
N ARG A 238 1.69 1.09 7.49
CA ARG A 238 1.85 0.66 6.09
C ARG A 238 1.09 -0.66 5.88
N GLY A 239 0.32 -0.74 4.79
CA GLY A 239 -0.17 -2.03 4.31
C GLY A 239 0.99 -2.97 3.94
N ARG A 240 0.83 -4.26 4.22
CA ARG A 240 1.84 -5.30 3.94
C ARG A 240 1.39 -6.18 2.79
N GLU A 241 2.34 -6.92 2.25
CA GLU A 241 2.03 -8.00 1.32
C GLU A 241 1.06 -9.00 1.97
N GLY A 242 0.14 -9.55 1.18
CA GLY A 242 -0.92 -10.44 1.68
C GLY A 242 -2.12 -9.75 2.31
N MET A 243 -2.14 -8.41 2.43
CA MET A 243 -3.30 -7.65 2.93
C MET A 243 -4.29 -7.24 1.83
N SER A 244 -4.03 -7.57 0.56
CA SER A 244 -4.91 -7.11 -0.51
C SER A 244 -6.28 -7.76 -0.41
N GLY A 245 -7.34 -6.96 -0.56
CA GLY A 245 -8.71 -7.35 -0.33
C GLY A 245 -9.23 -6.96 1.06
N SER A 246 -8.36 -6.52 1.98
CA SER A 246 -8.78 -6.03 3.31
C SER A 246 -9.87 -4.95 3.16
N PRO A 247 -11.08 -5.15 3.73
CA PRO A 247 -12.16 -4.19 3.58
C PRO A 247 -11.88 -2.92 4.39
N VAL A 248 -12.22 -1.78 3.78
CA VAL A 248 -12.18 -0.47 4.43
C VAL A 248 -13.61 0.00 4.64
N VAL A 249 -13.95 0.30 5.89
CA VAL A 249 -15.30 0.64 6.33
C VAL A 249 -15.32 2.07 6.85
N GLN A 250 -16.27 2.87 6.36
CA GLN A 250 -16.55 4.24 6.83
C GLN A 250 -18.04 4.34 7.14
N ASN A 251 -18.39 4.83 8.33
CA ASN A 251 -19.78 5.06 8.74
C ASN A 251 -20.71 3.85 8.54
N GLY A 252 -20.21 2.64 8.83
CA GLY A 252 -20.97 1.39 8.69
C GLY A 252 -21.17 0.92 7.25
N ARG A 253 -20.42 1.47 6.28
CA ARG A 253 -20.46 1.08 4.87
C ARG A 253 -19.09 0.68 4.37
N ILE A 254 -19.02 -0.29 3.46
CA ILE A 254 -17.76 -0.69 2.82
C ILE A 254 -17.48 0.29 1.68
N VAL A 255 -16.41 1.09 1.80
CA VAL A 255 -16.04 2.10 0.78
C VAL A 255 -15.08 1.55 -0.27
N GLY A 256 -14.27 0.56 0.09
CA GLY A 256 -13.31 -0.06 -0.81
C GLY A 256 -12.50 -1.15 -0.15
N PHE A 257 -11.58 -1.71 -0.92
CA PHE A 257 -10.74 -2.83 -0.51
C PHE A 257 -9.28 -2.52 -0.80
N LEU A 258 -8.37 -2.84 0.12
CA LEU A 258 -6.95 -2.54 -0.04
C LEU A 258 -6.39 -3.22 -1.31
N ALA A 259 -5.96 -2.44 -2.29
CA ALA A 259 -5.45 -2.93 -3.57
C ALA A 259 -3.93 -2.81 -3.67
N GLY A 260 -3.34 -1.85 -2.98
CA GLY A 260 -1.90 -1.66 -2.98
C GLY A 260 -1.45 -0.56 -2.05
N THR A 261 -0.13 -0.42 -1.93
CA THR A 261 0.49 0.69 -1.21
C THR A 261 1.53 1.36 -2.09
N TRP A 262 1.74 2.65 -1.90
CA TRP A 262 2.84 3.33 -2.57
C TRP A 262 4.18 2.81 -2.05
N PRO A 263 5.01 2.18 -2.90
CA PRO A 263 6.18 1.44 -2.44
C PRO A 263 7.26 2.34 -1.82
N LEU A 264 7.26 3.63 -2.16
CA LEU A 264 8.22 4.62 -1.69
C LEU A 264 7.74 5.42 -0.48
N SER A 265 6.60 5.06 0.12
CA SER A 265 6.15 5.65 1.39
C SER A 265 6.94 5.05 2.56
N ILE A 266 8.21 5.45 2.68
CA ILE A 266 9.14 4.93 3.71
C ILE A 266 8.71 5.38 5.11
N ARG A 267 7.92 6.47 5.21
CA ARG A 267 7.42 7.03 6.45
C ARG A 267 5.94 7.41 6.37
N PRO A 268 5.27 7.54 7.51
CA PRO A 268 3.95 8.13 7.59
C PRO A 268 3.93 9.57 7.04
N PRO A 269 2.82 9.99 6.42
CA PRO A 269 1.66 9.16 6.09
C PRO A 269 1.99 8.13 4.98
N HIS A 270 1.55 6.89 5.18
CA HIS A 270 1.64 5.84 4.19
C HIS A 270 0.46 5.94 3.23
N ILE A 271 0.74 5.99 1.93
CA ILE A 271 -0.30 6.03 0.90
C ILE A 271 -0.75 4.62 0.55
N ILE A 272 -2.07 4.42 0.61
CA ILE A 272 -2.78 3.19 0.31
C ILE A 272 -3.74 3.47 -0.85
N TYR A 273 -3.80 2.55 -1.80
CA TYR A 273 -4.79 2.55 -2.86
C TYR A 273 -5.87 1.53 -2.55
N LEU A 274 -7.12 1.96 -2.63
CA LEU A 274 -8.28 1.12 -2.42
C LEU A 274 -9.02 0.96 -3.75
N SER A 275 -9.35 -0.27 -4.11
CA SER A 275 -10.32 -0.54 -5.16
C SER A 275 -11.70 -0.18 -4.64
N PRO A 276 -12.45 0.74 -5.30
CA PRO A 276 -13.76 1.17 -4.83
C PRO A 276 -14.74 0.01 -4.76
N ALA A 277 -15.46 -0.13 -3.64
CA ALA A 277 -16.31 -1.29 -3.41
C ALA A 277 -17.42 -1.47 -4.47
N PRO A 278 -18.06 -0.41 -4.99
CA PRO A 278 -19.02 -0.55 -6.07
C PRO A 278 -18.43 -1.14 -7.35
N LEU A 279 -17.22 -0.75 -7.73
CA LEU A 279 -16.56 -1.28 -8.94
C LEU A 279 -16.24 -2.76 -8.78
N VAL A 280 -15.70 -3.15 -7.62
CA VAL A 280 -15.41 -4.54 -7.31
C VAL A 280 -16.69 -5.38 -7.36
N TYR A 281 -17.78 -4.93 -6.74
CA TYR A 281 -19.04 -5.67 -6.78
C TYR A 281 -19.63 -5.74 -8.20
N SER A 282 -19.65 -4.62 -8.93
CA SER A 282 -20.26 -4.57 -10.27
C SER A 282 -19.62 -5.54 -11.24
N GLU A 283 -18.31 -5.75 -11.11
CA GLU A 283 -17.56 -6.66 -11.97
C GLU A 283 -18.03 -8.12 -11.79
N PHE A 284 -18.31 -8.53 -10.54
CA PHE A 284 -18.70 -9.90 -10.21
C PHE A 284 -20.20 -10.11 -10.06
N ARG A 285 -21.02 -9.13 -10.45
CA ARG A 285 -22.46 -9.10 -10.18
C ARG A 285 -23.16 -10.38 -10.65
N ASP A 286 -22.81 -10.89 -11.82
CA ASP A 286 -23.47 -12.05 -12.42
C ASP A 286 -23.27 -13.33 -11.58
N TYR A 287 -22.11 -13.48 -10.92
CA TYR A 287 -21.84 -14.59 -10.01
C TYR A 287 -22.46 -14.38 -8.63
N LEU A 288 -22.49 -13.13 -8.16
CA LEU A 288 -22.95 -12.77 -6.83
C LEU A 288 -24.47 -12.76 -6.71
N ASP A 289 -25.18 -12.36 -7.76
CA ASP A 289 -26.65 -12.25 -7.81
C ASP A 289 -27.30 -13.42 -8.57
N GLY A 290 -26.51 -14.25 -9.26
CA GLY A 290 -26.99 -15.45 -9.93
C GLY A 290 -27.61 -16.44 -8.93
N GLN A 291 -28.85 -16.89 -9.19
CA GLN A 291 -29.53 -17.91 -8.38
C GLN A 291 -28.97 -19.33 -8.58
N ASP A 292 -28.09 -19.52 -9.58
CA ASP A 292 -27.55 -20.83 -9.97
C ASP A 292 -26.05 -20.71 -10.23
N ALA A 293 -25.23 -20.72 -9.18
CA ALA A 293 -23.87 -21.23 -9.35
C ALA A 293 -24.00 -22.68 -9.88
N PRO A 294 -23.27 -23.07 -10.94
CA PRO A 294 -23.37 -24.44 -11.45
C PRO A 294 -23.03 -25.40 -10.32
N ARG A 295 -24.02 -26.23 -9.95
CA ARG A 295 -23.86 -27.31 -8.97
C ARG A 295 -22.89 -28.37 -9.47
#